data_AF-A0A8S2G8Y1-F1
#
_entry.id   AF-A0A8S2G8Y1-F1
#
_cell.length_a   1.000
_cell.length_b   1.000
_cell.length_c   1.000
_cell.angle_alpha   90.00
_cell.angle_beta   90.00
_cell.angle_gamma   90.00
#
_symmetry.space_group_name_H-M   'P 1'
#
loop_
_entity.id
_entity.type
_entity.pdbx_description
1 polymer ?
#
loop_
_entity_poly.entity_id
_entity_poly.type
_entity_poly.pdbx_seq_one_letter_code
_entity_poly.pdbx_strand_id
1 'polypeptide(L)'
;MTAIAFVALGTSLPDTFASKVAAEHDKYADSSIGNVNGSNAVNVFLGIGLPWAMSAWYHYFKNTKFVVEKGSLSFSVTLFCSFAAVAILLLMLRRLKCFGGGELGGPFKYRVISSLLFLLLWIFYLIFS
;
A
#
# COMPACT_ATOMS: atom_id res chain seq x y z
N MET A 1 5.30 4.14 -15.64
CA MET A 1 4.92 4.22 -14.21
C MET A 1 3.71 5.10 -13.95
N THR A 2 3.62 6.32 -14.51
CA THR A 2 2.53 7.29 -14.23
C THR A 2 1.11 6.77 -14.51
N ALA A 3 0.87 6.10 -15.65
CA ALA A 3 -0.45 5.54 -15.96
C ALA A 3 -0.87 4.40 -14.99
N ILE A 4 0.07 3.53 -14.63
CA ILE A 4 -0.15 2.44 -13.67
C ILE A 4 -0.41 3.01 -12.27
N ALA A 5 0.32 4.05 -11.88
CA ALA A 5 0.10 4.75 -10.61
C ALA A 5 -1.29 5.43 -10.54
N PHE A 6 -1.75 6.02 -11.64
CA PHE A 6 -3.10 6.59 -11.72
C PHE A 6 -4.21 5.53 -11.61
N VAL A 7 -4.04 4.38 -12.26
CA VAL A 7 -4.96 3.25 -12.15
C VAL A 7 -4.95 2.64 -10.74
N ALA A 8 -3.76 2.52 -10.14
CA ALA A 8 -3.60 2.05 -8.76
C ALA A 8 -4.24 3.01 -7.74
N LEU A 9 -4.13 4.33 -7.94
CA LEU A 9 -4.86 5.32 -7.17
C LEU A 9 -6.37 5.14 -7.32
N GLY A 10 -6.87 5.01 -8.56
CA GLY A 10 -8.31 4.87 -8.81
C GLY A 10 -8.94 3.63 -8.16
N THR A 11 -8.18 2.54 -8.04
CA THR A 11 -8.64 1.29 -7.39
C THR A 11 -8.50 1.33 -5.87
N SER A 12 -7.43 1.94 -5.33
CA SER A 12 -7.17 1.96 -3.89
C SER A 12 -7.88 3.10 -3.13
N LEU A 13 -8.31 4.16 -3.83
CA LEU A 13 -9.05 5.28 -3.24
C LEU A 13 -10.41 4.84 -2.66
N PRO A 14 -11.28 4.11 -3.38
CA PRO A 14 -12.52 3.57 -2.83
C PRO A 14 -12.30 2.68 -1.60
N ASP A 15 -11.29 1.80 -1.63
CA ASP A 15 -10.92 0.93 -0.50
C ASP A 15 -10.50 1.75 0.73
N THR A 16 -9.76 2.84 0.50
CA THR A 16 -9.33 3.76 1.57
C THR A 16 -10.54 4.46 2.20
N PHE A 17 -11.50 4.92 1.39
CA PHE A 17 -12.72 5.54 1.90
C PHE A 17 -13.61 4.55 2.65
N ALA A 18 -13.77 3.33 2.14
CA ALA A 18 -14.52 2.27 2.82
C ALA A 18 -13.88 1.92 4.18
N SER A 19 -12.55 1.81 4.23
CA SER A 19 -11.82 1.53 5.47
C SER A 19 -11.90 2.67 6.48
N LYS A 20 -11.89 3.93 6.01
CA LYS A 20 -12.10 5.12 6.85
C LYS A 20 -13.49 5.12 7.46
N VAL A 21 -14.53 4.91 6.64
CA VAL A 21 -15.93 4.88 7.08
C VAL A 21 -16.12 3.75 8.08
N ALA A 22 -15.57 2.56 7.83
CA ALA A 22 -15.60 1.44 8.78
C ALA A 22 -14.89 1.77 10.11
N ALA A 23 -13.76 2.50 10.08
CA ALA A 23 -13.07 2.92 11.29
C ALA A 23 -13.83 3.99 12.09
N GLU A 24 -14.57 4.88 11.41
CA GLU A 24 -15.34 5.94 12.07
C GLU A 24 -16.64 5.43 12.69
N HIS A 25 -17.23 4.36 12.14
CA HIS A 25 -18.49 3.79 12.60
C HIS A 25 -18.35 2.59 13.55
N ASP A 26 -17.14 2.03 13.70
CA ASP A 26 -16.88 0.88 14.58
C ASP A 26 -16.08 1.29 15.83
N LYS A 27 -16.50 0.81 17.00
CA LYS A 27 -15.92 1.16 18.31
C LYS A 27 -14.49 0.65 18.47
N TYR A 28 -14.14 -0.45 17.79
CA TYR A 28 -12.83 -1.09 17.88
C TYR A 28 -12.03 -1.02 16.56
N ALA A 29 -12.60 -0.42 15.51
CA ALA A 29 -12.01 -0.35 14.16
C ALA A 29 -11.61 -1.73 13.56
N ASP A 30 -12.10 -2.84 14.11
CA ASP A 30 -11.83 -4.20 13.63
C ASP A 30 -12.32 -4.37 12.18
N SER A 31 -13.47 -3.78 11.87
CA SER A 31 -14.03 -3.75 10.52
C SER A 31 -13.11 -3.03 9.52
N SER A 32 -12.38 -2.00 9.95
CA SER A 32 -11.42 -1.27 9.11
C SER A 32 -10.20 -2.13 8.79
N ILE A 33 -9.68 -2.85 9.79
CA ILE A 33 -8.53 -3.75 9.62
C ILE A 33 -8.88 -4.89 8.67
N GLY A 34 -10.08 -5.48 8.84
CA GLY A 34 -10.60 -6.52 7.94
C GLY A 34 -10.72 -6.03 6.50
N ASN A 35 -11.22 -4.81 6.30
CA ASN A 35 -11.39 -4.23 4.96
C ASN A 35 -10.04 -3.92 4.29
N VAL A 36 -9.10 -3.26 5.00
CA VAL A 36 -7.77 -2.95 4.45
C VAL A 36 -7.01 -4.23 4.11
N ASN A 37 -7.02 -5.23 4.99
CA ASN A 37 -6.31 -6.48 4.77
C ASN A 37 -6.98 -7.31 3.65
N GLY A 38 -8.31 -7.35 3.62
CA GLY A 38 -9.10 -8.07 2.61
C GLY A 38 -8.90 -7.51 1.21
N SER A 39 -9.07 -6.19 1.02
CA SER A 39 -8.89 -5.54 -0.29
C SER A 39 -7.46 -5.68 -0.80
N ASN A 40 -6.45 -5.53 0.07
CA ASN A 40 -5.05 -5.75 -0.33
C ASN A 40 -4.75 -7.20 -0.70
N ALA A 41 -5.31 -8.17 0.03
CA ALA A 41 -5.16 -9.58 -0.29
C ALA A 41 -5.78 -9.89 -1.66
N VAL A 42 -6.98 -9.39 -1.94
CA VAL A 42 -7.64 -9.55 -3.25
C VAL A 42 -6.80 -8.93 -4.37
N ASN A 43 -6.26 -7.74 -4.18
CA ASN A 43 -5.44 -7.07 -5.19
C ASN A 43 -4.16 -7.87 -5.52
N VAL A 44 -3.51 -8.46 -4.52
CA VAL A 44 -2.30 -9.26 -4.75
C VAL A 44 -2.64 -10.63 -5.35
N PHE A 45 -3.56 -11.39 -4.73
CA PHE A 45 -3.85 -12.76 -5.13
C PHE A 45 -4.67 -12.84 -6.42
N LEU A 46 -5.74 -12.04 -6.53
CA LEU A 46 -6.59 -12.05 -7.72
C LEU A 46 -6.09 -11.07 -8.78
N GLY A 47 -5.59 -9.89 -8.38
CA GLY A 47 -5.14 -8.88 -9.35
C GLY A 47 -3.85 -9.28 -10.08
N ILE A 48 -2.86 -9.82 -9.37
CA ILE A 48 -1.55 -10.18 -9.94
C ILE A 48 -1.38 -11.71 -10.03
N GLY A 49 -1.76 -12.44 -8.99
CA GLY A 49 -1.55 -13.89 -8.90
C GLY A 49 -2.34 -14.68 -9.94
N LEU A 50 -3.62 -14.36 -10.15
CA LEU A 50 -4.48 -15.09 -11.08
C LEU A 50 -4.05 -14.93 -12.55
N PRO A 51 -3.79 -13.72 -13.10
CA PRO A 51 -3.26 -13.58 -14.45
C PRO A 51 -1.93 -14.30 -14.66
N TRP A 52 -1.03 -14.24 -13.67
CA TRP A 52 0.24 -14.95 -13.72
C TRP A 52 0.05 -16.48 -13.79
N ALA A 53 -0.85 -17.03 -12.96
CA ALA A 53 -1.17 -18.46 -12.97
C ALA A 53 -1.78 -18.90 -14.30
N MET A 54 -2.71 -18.10 -14.86
CA MET A 54 -3.31 -18.37 -16.17
C MET A 54 -2.26 -18.35 -17.28
N SER A 55 -1.33 -17.39 -17.25
CA SER A 55 -0.24 -17.31 -18.23
C SER A 55 0.71 -18.49 -18.12
N ALA A 56 1.13 -18.86 -16.90
CA ALA A 56 1.96 -20.03 -16.66
C ALA A 56 1.30 -21.32 -17.16
N TRP A 57 0.00 -21.50 -16.90
CA TRP A 57 -0.78 -22.62 -17.39
C TRP A 57 -0.81 -22.63 -18.93
N TYR A 58 -1.14 -21.50 -19.57
CA TYR A 58 -1.16 -21.41 -21.03
C TYR A 58 0.19 -21.79 -21.67
N HIS A 59 1.29 -21.28 -21.13
CA HIS A 59 2.64 -21.57 -21.62
C HIS A 59 3.06 -23.03 -21.39
N TYR A 60 2.62 -23.65 -20.29
CA TYR A 60 2.79 -25.08 -20.01
C TYR A 60 2.12 -25.95 -21.09
N PHE A 61 0.86 -25.69 -21.42
CA PHE A 61 0.15 -26.46 -22.47
C PHE A 61 0.70 -26.23 -23.88
N LYS A 62 1.30 -25.07 -24.14
CA LYS A 62 1.93 -24.75 -25.43
C LYS A 62 3.38 -25.21 -25.54
N ASN A 63 3.97 -25.82 -24.50
CA ASN A 63 5.39 -26.15 -24.44
C ASN A 63 6.31 -24.95 -24.76
N THR A 64 5.88 -23.74 -24.37
CA THR A 64 6.65 -22.50 -24.57
C THR A 64 7.23 -22.04 -23.24
N LYS A 65 8.40 -21.39 -23.26
CA LYS A 65 9.02 -20.87 -22.04
C LYS A 65 8.31 -19.58 -21.63
N PHE A 66 7.79 -19.55 -20.41
CA PHE A 66 7.27 -18.33 -19.81
C PHE A 66 8.42 -17.51 -19.21
N VAL A 67 8.83 -16.45 -19.91
CA VAL A 67 9.90 -15.55 -19.47
C VAL A 67 9.28 -14.21 -19.11
N VAL A 68 9.44 -13.81 -17.84
CA VAL A 68 8.99 -12.50 -17.35
C VAL A 68 10.22 -11.62 -17.15
N GLU A 69 10.30 -10.54 -17.91
CA GLU A 69 11.38 -9.56 -17.75
C GLU A 69 11.21 -8.80 -16.44
N LYS A 70 12.28 -8.79 -15.64
CA LYS A 70 12.27 -8.24 -14.28
C LYS A 70 12.41 -6.71 -14.26
N GLY A 71 12.68 -6.08 -15.40
CA GLY A 71 12.81 -4.63 -15.57
C GLY A 71 13.56 -3.93 -14.42
N SER A 72 13.06 -2.77 -14.00
CA SER A 72 13.50 -2.02 -12.82
C SER A 72 12.88 -2.51 -11.50
N LEU A 73 12.21 -3.66 -11.48
CA LEU A 73 11.44 -4.13 -10.33
C LEU A 73 12.28 -4.21 -9.04
N SER A 74 13.53 -4.67 -9.14
CA SER A 74 14.44 -4.75 -7.99
C SER A 74 14.72 -3.38 -7.38
N PHE A 75 14.83 -2.34 -8.20
CA PHE A 75 15.07 -0.98 -7.75
C PHE A 75 13.82 -0.41 -7.08
N SER A 76 12.65 -0.53 -7.73
CA SER A 76 11.36 -0.08 -7.17
C SER A 76 11.02 -0.76 -5.84
N VAL A 77 11.27 -2.07 -5.72
CA VAL A 77 11.02 -2.84 -4.48
C VAL A 77 11.96 -2.38 -3.36
N THR A 78 13.24 -2.16 -3.67
CA THR A 78 14.21 -1.67 -2.67
C THR A 78 13.84 -0.28 -2.17
N LEU A 79 13.48 0.62 -3.09
CA LEU A 79 13.02 1.98 -2.76
C LEU A 79 11.75 1.94 -1.90
N PHE A 80 10.75 1.15 -2.30
CA PHE A 80 9.52 0.95 -1.54
C PHE A 80 9.79 0.44 -0.12
N CYS A 81 10.62 -0.60 0.03
CA CYS A 81 10.96 -1.16 1.33
C CYS A 81 11.68 -0.14 2.22
N SER A 82 12.59 0.66 1.67
CA SER A 82 13.29 1.71 2.43
C SER A 82 12.32 2.79 2.94
N PHE A 83 11.42 3.26 2.09
CA PHE A 83 10.44 4.29 2.46
C PHE A 83 9.36 3.75 3.40
N ALA A 84 8.96 2.48 3.24
CA ALA A 84 8.08 1.79 4.17
C ALA A 84 8.71 1.68 5.57
N ALA A 85 10.01 1.37 5.65
CA ALA A 85 10.73 1.34 6.93
C ALA A 85 10.75 2.72 7.60
N VAL A 86 11.03 3.78 6.83
CA VAL A 86 10.93 5.18 7.33
C VAL A 86 9.52 5.49 7.81
N ALA A 87 8.49 5.10 7.05
CA ALA A 87 7.11 5.34 7.42
C ALA A 87 6.71 4.63 8.72
N ILE A 88 7.12 3.36 8.88
CA ILE A 88 6.91 2.58 10.10
C ILE A 88 7.65 3.23 11.27
N LEU A 89 8.90 3.65 11.10
CA LEU A 89 9.66 4.36 12.14
C LEU A 89 8.94 5.65 12.57
N LEU A 90 8.41 6.43 11.62
CA LEU A 90 7.62 7.63 11.93
C LEU A 90 6.36 7.28 12.74
N LEU A 91 5.65 6.19 12.41
CA LEU A 91 4.49 5.72 13.18
C LEU A 91 4.89 5.24 14.59
N MET A 92 6.01 4.52 14.71
CA MET A 92 6.54 4.07 16.00
C MET A 92 6.96 5.24 16.89
N LEU A 93 7.62 6.26 16.32
CA LEU A 93 7.97 7.49 17.03
C LEU A 93 6.71 8.25 17.49
N ARG A 94 5.66 8.28 16.66
CA ARG A 94 4.38 8.90 17.04
C ARG A 94 3.67 8.18 18.19
N ARG A 95 3.97 6.90 18.40
CA ARG A 95 3.46 6.10 19.54
C ARG A 95 4.10 6.50 20.87
N LEU A 96 5.23 7.21 20.85
CA LEU A 96 5.88 7.70 22.07
C LEU A 96 5.03 8.79 22.73
N LYS A 97 4.94 8.74 24.07
CA LYS A 97 4.15 9.70 24.88
C LYS A 97 4.56 11.16 24.66
N CYS A 98 5.81 11.42 24.28
CA CYS A 98 6.31 12.76 23.96
C CYS A 98 5.61 13.43 22.75
N PHE A 99 5.05 12.64 21.82
CA PHE A 99 4.34 13.13 20.63
C PHE A 99 2.81 13.01 20.75
N GLY A 100 2.30 12.77 21.96
CA GLY A 100 0.87 12.70 22.25
C GLY A 100 0.28 11.29 22.28
N GLY A 101 1.10 10.23 22.14
CA GLY A 101 0.70 8.84 22.40
C GLY A 101 -0.44 8.30 21.51
N GLY A 102 -0.69 8.93 20.36
CA GLY A 102 -1.82 8.61 19.49
C GLY A 102 -1.48 7.53 18.46
N GLU A 103 -2.11 6.36 18.59
CA GLU A 103 -2.01 5.26 17.62
C GLU A 103 -2.76 5.62 16.31
N LEU A 104 -4.01 6.07 16.42
CA LEU A 104 -4.80 6.67 15.34
C LEU A 104 -5.40 8.01 15.80
N GLY A 105 -5.39 9.02 14.93
CA GLY A 105 -6.14 10.26 15.16
C GLY A 105 -5.64 11.20 16.26
N GLY A 106 -4.39 11.04 16.73
CA GLY A 106 -3.73 11.87 17.76
C GLY A 106 -3.78 13.40 17.52
N PRO A 107 -3.07 14.20 18.33
CA PRO A 107 -3.26 15.66 18.36
C PRO A 107 -3.17 16.29 16.97
N PHE A 108 -4.04 17.29 16.69
CA PHE A 108 -4.22 17.86 15.36
C PHE A 108 -2.92 18.27 14.67
N LYS A 109 -1.96 18.83 15.43
CA LYS A 109 -0.65 19.24 14.89
C LYS A 109 0.15 18.03 14.37
N TYR A 110 0.28 16.97 15.18
CA TYR A 110 1.10 15.81 14.85
C TYR A 110 0.46 14.94 13.76
N ARG A 111 -0.89 14.83 13.73
CA ARG A 111 -1.55 14.10 12.64
C ARG A 111 -1.31 14.77 11.28
N VAL A 112 -1.44 16.09 11.19
CA VAL A 112 -1.26 16.84 9.93
C VAL A 112 0.19 16.75 9.45
N ILE A 113 1.16 16.93 10.34
CA ILE A 113 2.60 16.81 10.00
C ILE A 113 2.91 15.39 9.49
N SER A 114 2.43 14.35 10.20
CA SER A 114 2.66 12.96 9.77
C SER A 114 2.00 12.65 8.42
N SER A 115 0.77 13.13 8.18
CA SER A 115 0.08 12.95 6.90
C SER A 115 0.81 13.65 5.74
N LEU A 116 1.33 14.86 5.95
CA LEU A 116 2.13 15.57 4.95
C LEU A 116 3.44 14.84 4.63
N LEU A 117 4.12 14.31 5.65
CA LEU A 117 5.33 13.50 5.45
C LEU A 117 5.06 12.22 4.66
N PHE A 118 3.94 11.52 4.92
CA PHE A 118 3.57 10.33 4.14
C PHE A 118 3.23 10.67 2.69
N LEU A 119 2.51 11.76 2.43
CA LEU A 119 2.24 12.24 1.08
C LEU A 119 3.55 12.58 0.34
N LEU A 120 4.49 13.21 1.03
CA LEU A 120 5.78 13.60 0.47
C LEU A 120 6.66 12.38 0.16
N LEU A 121 6.70 11.38 1.05
CA LEU A 121 7.37 10.10 0.79
C LEU A 121 6.76 9.37 -0.41
N TRP A 122 5.43 9.41 -0.54
CA TRP A 122 4.73 8.82 -1.68
C TRP A 122 5.01 9.54 -3.01
N ILE A 123 5.03 10.88 -3.00
CA ILE A 123 5.40 11.66 -4.19
C ILE A 123 6.85 11.36 -4.58
N PHE A 124 7.78 11.29 -3.62
CA PHE A 124 9.15 10.91 -3.92
C PHE A 124 9.25 9.51 -4.51
N TYR A 125 8.53 8.54 -3.96
CA TYR A 125 8.47 7.20 -4.53
C TYR A 125 8.05 7.22 -6.00
N LEU A 126 7.01 7.98 -6.35
CA LEU A 126 6.53 8.08 -7.73
C LEU A 126 7.50 8.76 -8.68
N ILE A 127 8.29 9.72 -8.21
CA ILE A 127 9.27 10.44 -9.04
C ILE A 127 10.50 9.56 -9.32
N PHE A 128 10.92 8.78 -8.33
CA PHE A 128 12.15 7.99 -8.42
C PHE A 128 11.91 6.58 -8.97
N SER A 129 10.73 5.99 -8.80
CA SER A 129 10.38 4.64 -9.31
C SER A 129 10.02 4.63 -10.81
#